data_AF-A0A976H732-F1
#
_entry.id   AF-A0A976H732-F1
#
_cell.length_a   1.000
_cell.length_b   1.000
_cell.length_c   1.000
_cell.angle_alpha   90.00
_cell.angle_beta   90.00
_cell.angle_gamma   90.00
#
_symmetry.space_group_name_H-M   'P 1'
#
loop_
_entity.id
_entity.type
_entity.pdbx_description
1 polymer ?
#
loop_
_entity_poly.entity_id
_entity_poly.type
_entity_poly.pdbx_seq_one_letter_code
_entity_poly.pdbx_strand_id
1 'polypeptide(L)' 'PIALIGFTVITDEEEVLGPVEEVIEQPHQVLLRINWEGREALIPLHAETLDTIDQAAKEIHVVLPDGLLDIYR' A
#
# COMPACT_ATOMS: atom_id res chain seq x y z
N PRO A 1 1.33 -11.63 -1.99
CA PRO A 1 2.61 -12.37 -2.01
C PRO A 1 3.65 -11.70 -1.13
N ILE A 2 4.35 -12.47 -0.30
CA ILE A 2 5.46 -12.01 0.58
C ILE A 2 6.56 -11.24 -0.17
N ALA A 3 6.64 -11.42 -1.50
CA ALA A 3 7.58 -10.72 -2.39
C ALA A 3 7.43 -9.18 -2.39
N LEU A 4 6.31 -8.64 -1.92
CA LEU A 4 6.06 -7.19 -1.88
C LEU A 4 6.62 -6.52 -0.62
N ILE A 5 7.11 -7.28 0.37
CA ILE A 5 7.75 -6.70 1.55
C ILE A 5 8.97 -5.87 1.12
N GLY A 6 9.07 -4.64 1.64
CA GLY A 6 10.12 -3.68 1.33
C GLY A 6 9.92 -2.92 0.02
N PHE A 7 8.81 -3.12 -0.71
CA PHE A 7 8.41 -2.20 -1.78
C PHE A 7 7.90 -0.90 -1.18
N THR A 8 8.10 0.22 -1.85
CA THR A 8 7.57 1.52 -1.45
C THR A 8 6.16 1.71 -2.00
N VAL A 9 5.20 2.07 -1.15
CA VAL A 9 3.83 2.40 -1.56
C VAL A 9 3.75 3.90 -1.89
N ILE A 10 3.21 4.20 -3.06
CA ILE A 10 3.06 5.56 -3.61
C ILE A 10 1.60 5.74 -4.04
N THR A 11 0.99 6.88 -3.70
CA THR A 11 -0.39 7.20 -4.11
C THR A 11 -0.44 7.77 -5.53
N ASP A 12 -1.65 7.88 -6.08
CA ASP A 12 -1.95 8.53 -7.34
C ASP A 12 -1.67 10.05 -7.34
N GLU A 13 -1.53 10.65 -6.15
CA GLU A 13 -1.08 12.03 -5.96
C GLU A 13 0.45 12.15 -5.82
N GLU A 14 1.20 11.09 -6.13
CA GLU A 14 2.66 10.97 -5.95
C GLU A 14 3.12 11.11 -4.48
N GLU A 15 2.22 10.86 -3.51
CA GLU A 15 2.57 10.82 -2.09
C GLU A 15 3.25 9.49 -1.74
N VAL A 16 4.45 9.57 -1.15
CA VAL A 16 5.18 8.38 -0.68
C VAL A 16 4.69 8.02 0.72
N LEU A 17 3.94 6.92 0.84
CA LEU A 17 3.42 6.46 2.13
C LEU A 17 4.47 5.69 2.95
N GLY A 18 5.42 5.06 2.27
CA GLY A 18 6.53 4.33 2.89
C GLY A 18 6.62 2.86 2.47
N PRO A 19 7.58 2.10 3.04
CA PRO A 19 7.80 0.72 2.66
C PRO A 19 6.74 -0.23 3.25
N VAL A 20 6.41 -1.29 2.51
CA VAL A 20 5.60 -2.41 2.98
C VAL A 20 6.36 -3.17 4.06
N GLU A 21 5.84 -3.13 5.29
CA GLU A 21 6.38 -3.87 6.43
C GLU A 21 5.85 -5.31 6.48
N GLU A 22 4.60 -5.53 6.05
CA GLU A 22 3.96 -6.84 6.04
C GLU A 22 2.92 -6.95 4.94
N VAL A 23 2.75 -8.17 4.43
CA VAL A 23 1.72 -8.53 3.45
C VAL A 23 0.75 -9.50 4.11
N ILE A 24 -0.48 -9.06 4.32
CA ILE A 24 -1.53 -9.85 4.98
C ILE A 24 -2.44 -10.41 3.89
N GLU A 25 -2.46 -11.73 3.73
CA GLU A 25 -3.31 -12.41 2.74
C GLU A 25 -4.61 -12.89 3.40
N GLN A 26 -5.75 -12.37 2.92
CA GLN A 26 -7.08 -12.77 3.36
C GLN A 26 -7.82 -13.47 2.21
N PRO A 27 -8.88 -14.27 2.47
CA PRO A 27 -9.61 -14.99 1.42
C PRO A 27 -10.18 -14.10 0.31
N HIS A 28 -10.46 -12.83 0.60
CA HIS A 28 -11.09 -11.88 -0.32
C HIS A 28 -10.14 -10.79 -0.84
N GLN A 29 -9.03 -10.50 -0.15
CA GLN A 29 -8.09 -9.44 -0.56
C GLN A 29 -6.71 -9.60 0.07
N VAL A 30 -5.74 -8.86 -0.46
CA VAL A 30 -4.43 -8.68 0.17
C VAL A 30 -4.38 -7.29 0.79
N LEU A 31 -3.78 -7.16 1.98
CA LEU A 31 -3.52 -5.87 2.62
C LEU A 31 -2.01 -5.69 2.78
N LEU A 32 -1.53 -4.48 2.49
CA LEU A 32 -0.17 -4.06 2.76
C LEU A 32 -0.17 -3.28 4.07
N ARG A 33 0.61 -3.73 5.05
CA ARG A 33 0.85 -2.96 6.27
C ARG A 33 2.04 -2.05 6.06
N ILE A 34 1.85 -0.77 6.32
CA ILE A 34 2.90 0.25 6.29
C ILE A 34 2.91 1.03 7.61
N ASN A 35 4.04 1.66 7.93
CA ASN A 35 4.11 2.67 8.97
C ASN A 35 4.00 4.05 8.33
N TRP A 36 2.85 4.67 8.49
CA TRP A 36 2.54 5.99 7.96
C TRP A 36 2.29 6.94 9.13
N GLU A 37 3.08 8.02 9.21
CA GLU A 37 3.04 9.01 10.29
C GLU A 37 3.16 8.43 11.72
N GLY A 38 3.89 7.33 11.88
CA GLY A 38 4.08 6.66 13.18
C GLY A 38 2.91 5.75 13.59
N ARG A 39 1.98 5.49 12.67
CA ARG A 39 0.82 4.62 12.86
C ARG A 39 0.79 3.53 11.80
N GLU A 40 0.19 2.41 12.16
CA GLU A 40 0.02 1.30 11.23
C GLU A 40 -1.19 1.56 10.33
N ALA A 41 -0.94 1.71 9.03
CA ALA A 41 -1.98 1.81 8.01
C ALA A 41 -2.04 0.52 7.20
N LEU A 42 -3.27 0.11 6.84
CA LEU A 42 -3.52 -1.07 6.01
C LEU A 42 -4.02 -0.62 4.65
N ILE A 43 -3.17 -0.79 3.65
CA ILE A 43 -3.47 -0.40 2.27
C ILE A 43 -4.03 -1.62 1.53
N PRO A 44 -5.28 -1.60 1.07
CA PRO A 44 -5.84 -2.71 0.32
C PRO A 44 -5.19 -2.82 -1.06
N LEU A 45 -4.85 -4.04 -1.46
CA LEU A 45 -4.25 -4.36 -2.75
C LEU A 45 -5.21 -5.26 -3.54
N HIS A 46 -6.09 -4.63 -4.32
CA HIS A 46 -7.03 -5.29 -5.21
C HIS A 46 -7.23 -4.45 -6.49
N ALA A 47 -8.02 -4.95 -7.44
CA ALA A 47 -8.13 -4.37 -8.78
C ALA A 47 -8.61 -2.91 -8.81
N GLU A 48 -9.29 -2.42 -7.78
CA GLU A 48 -9.78 -1.03 -7.73
C GLU A 48 -8.76 -0.06 -7.12
N THR A 49 -7.81 -0.57 -6.32
CA THR A 49 -6.82 0.27 -5.62
C THR A 49 -5.42 0.12 -6.16
N LEU A 50 -5.11 -0.95 -6.88
CA LEU A 50 -3.82 -1.13 -7.53
C LEU A 50 -3.82 -0.47 -8.91
N ASP A 51 -2.97 0.53 -9.10
CA ASP A 51 -2.68 1.06 -10.43
C ASP A 51 -1.57 0.24 -11.11
N THR A 52 -0.35 0.28 -10.56
CA THR A 52 0.83 -0.33 -11.19
C THR A 52 1.81 -0.87 -10.13
N ILE A 53 2.57 -1.92 -10.48
CA ILE A 53 3.73 -2.38 -9.69
C ILE A 53 4.98 -2.28 -10.55
N ASP A 54 5.91 -1.41 -10.16
CA ASP A 54 7.24 -1.35 -10.76
C ASP A 54 8.19 -2.26 -9.97
N GLN A 55 8.53 -3.41 -10.56
CA GLN A 55 9.44 -4.37 -9.93
C GLN A 55 10.90 -3.93 -9.97
N ALA A 56 11.30 -3.10 -10.94
CA ALA A 56 12.67 -2.62 -11.07
C ALA A 56 12.97 -1.54 -10.02
N ALA A 57 12.01 -0.62 -9.82
CA ALA A 57 12.09 0.42 -8.79
C ALA A 57 11.70 -0.10 -7.39
N LYS A 58 10.99 -1.23 -7.30
CA LYS A 58 10.35 -1.76 -6.09
C LYS A 58 9.29 -0.79 -5.55
N GLU A 59 8.39 -0.37 -6.42
CA GLU A 59 7.32 0.58 -6.11
C GLU A 59 5.96 -0.05 -6.40
N ILE A 60 4.98 0.28 -5.55
CA ILE A 60 3.57 -0.09 -5.71
C ILE A 60 2.80 1.22 -5.77
N HIS A 61 2.23 1.51 -6.93
CA HIS A 61 1.41 2.68 -7.20
C HIS A 61 -0.05 2.31 -6.96
N VAL A 62 -0.70 3.02 -6.04
CA VAL A 62 -2.08 2.76 -5.60
C VAL A 62 -2.96 3.99 -5.78
N VAL A 63 -4.22 3.75 -6.13
CA VAL A 63 -5.29 4.75 -6.07
C VAL A 63 -6.07 4.50 -4.79
N LEU A 64 -6.12 5.48 -3.89
CA LEU A 64 -6.83 5.34 -2.62
C LEU A 64 -8.10 6.18 -2.63
N PRO A 65 -9.21 5.70 -2.06
CA PRO A 65 -10.38 6.53 -1.85
C PRO A 65 -10.06 7.73 -0.94
N ASP A 66 -10.70 8.86 -1.22
CA ASP A 66 -10.64 10.05 -0.39
C ASP A 66 -10.90 9.70 1.09
N GLY A 67 -10.02 10.17 1.97
CA GLY A 67 -10.14 9.98 3.42
C GLY A 67 -9.80 8.58 3.94
N LEU A 68 -9.34 7.64 3.10
CA LEU A 68 -8.86 6.33 3.59
C LEU A 68 -7.71 6.51 4.59
N LEU A 69 -6.74 7.36 4.29
CA LEU A 69 -5.61 7.62 5.19
C LEU A 69 -6.02 8.41 6.44
N ASP A 70 -7.08 9.21 6.36
CA ASP A 70 -7.57 10.01 7.49
C ASP A 70 -8.04 9.16 8.67
N ILE A 71 -8.50 7.93 8.42
CA ILE A 71 -8.89 7.00 9.50
C ILE A 71 -7.69 6.51 10.32
N TYR A 72 -6.48 6.66 9.77
CA TYR A 72 -5.23 6.24 10.38
C TYR A 72 -4.46 7.41 11.02
N ARG A 73 -4.86 8.68 10.82
CA ARG A 73 -4.21 9.85 11.46
C ARG A 73 -4.39 9.90 12.98
#